data_AF-A0A6A2XQS9-F1
#
_entry.id   AF-A0A6A2XQS9-F1
#
_cell.length_a   1.000
_cell.length_b   1.000
_cell.length_c   1.000
_cell.angle_alpha   90.00
_cell.angle_beta   90.00
_cell.angle_gamma   90.00
#
_symmetry.space_group_name_H-M   'P 1'
#
loop_
_entity.id
_entity.type
_entity.pdbx_description
1 polymer ?
#
loop_
_entity_poly.entity_id
_entity_poly.type
_entity_poly.pdbx_seq_one_letter_code
_entity_poly.pdbx_strand_id
1 'polypeptide(L)'
;MLIFFVTCFIHSILSYGIVAPAGLFVPVIVTGSSYGRFIGMLLGSHTNLSHSLYAVLGAASFLGGSMRMTVSLCVIILELTNNLLLLPLIMIVLLISKTVADAFNCSIYDLIMKVKGFPYLETHAEPYMRQLTVADVVSGPLQLFHGIEKKKAFLPTPMRLGVSDPFRHFSADDFAKRGLGNVDKIEDIELTDEEMEKFLDLHPFTNASSYTVVEMRQCH
;
A
#
# COMPACT_ATOMS: atom_id res chain seq x y z
N MET A 1 16.52 -34.35 5.70
CA MET A 1 16.45 -32.86 5.66
C MET A 1 16.24 -32.33 4.26
N LEU A 2 16.98 -32.78 3.23
CA LEU A 2 16.75 -32.34 1.85
C LEU A 2 15.36 -32.70 1.31
N ILE A 3 14.88 -33.93 1.56
CA ILE A 3 13.51 -34.34 1.19
C ILE A 3 12.46 -33.44 1.86
N PHE A 4 12.61 -33.15 3.15
CA PHE A 4 11.71 -32.26 3.89
C PHE A 4 11.71 -30.84 3.31
N PHE A 5 12.89 -30.30 3.00
CA PHE A 5 13.03 -28.98 2.36
C PHE A 5 12.26 -28.93 1.03
N VAL A 6 12.45 -29.92 0.15
CA VAL A 6 11.78 -29.98 -1.16
C VAL A 6 10.27 -30.09 -1.00
N THR A 7 9.79 -30.98 -0.12
CA THR A 7 8.35 -31.15 0.11
C THR A 7 7.71 -29.89 0.70
N CYS A 8 8.35 -29.25 1.67
CA CYS A 8 7.85 -27.99 2.27
C CYS A 8 7.86 -26.84 1.27
N PHE A 9 8.87 -26.76 0.40
CA PHE A 9 8.93 -25.73 -0.64
C PHE A 9 7.80 -25.88 -1.65
N ILE A 10 7.55 -27.09 -2.15
CA ILE A 10 6.44 -27.38 -3.08
C ILE A 10 5.09 -27.08 -2.41
N HIS A 11 4.89 -27.52 -1.16
CA HIS A 11 3.65 -27.26 -0.43
C HIS A 11 3.42 -25.77 -0.16
N SER A 12 4.49 -25.01 0.09
CA SER A 12 4.42 -23.55 0.28
C SER A 12 3.92 -22.86 -0.99
N ILE A 13 4.46 -23.22 -2.16
CA ILE A 13 4.02 -22.67 -3.46
C ILE A 13 2.54 -22.98 -3.71
N LEU A 14 2.13 -24.23 -3.47
CA LEU A 14 0.72 -24.62 -3.64
C LEU A 14 -0.21 -23.83 -2.72
N SER A 15 0.18 -23.65 -1.45
CA SER A 15 -0.60 -22.90 -0.47
C SER A 15 -0.76 -21.42 -0.85
N TYR A 16 0.25 -20.82 -1.50
CA TYR A 16 0.21 -19.43 -1.95
C TYR A 16 -0.80 -19.18 -3.08
N GLY A 17 -1.09 -20.20 -3.89
CA GLY A 17 -2.05 -20.10 -4.99
C GLY A 17 -3.51 -20.30 -4.58
N ILE A 18 -3.78 -20.72 -3.34
CA ILE A 18 -5.14 -20.99 -2.88
C ILE A 18 -5.80 -19.68 -2.44
N VAL A 19 -7.08 -19.52 -2.78
CA VAL A 19 -7.92 -18.40 -2.33
C VAL A 19 -8.34 -18.64 -0.88
N ALA A 20 -7.37 -18.61 0.03
CA ALA A 20 -7.57 -18.76 1.47
C ALA A 20 -6.79 -17.67 2.23
N PRO A 21 -7.32 -17.15 3.35
CA PRO A 21 -6.59 -16.22 4.19
C PRO A 21 -5.48 -16.96 4.95
N ALA A 22 -4.30 -17.05 4.34
CA ALA A 22 -3.13 -17.71 4.91
C ALA A 22 -1.92 -16.77 4.96
N GLY A 23 -1.12 -16.88 6.03
CA GLY A 23 0.11 -16.12 6.19
C GLY A 23 1.29 -16.75 5.43
N LEU A 24 2.10 -15.92 4.78
CA LEU A 24 3.28 -16.36 4.03
C LEU A 24 4.54 -16.54 4.91
N PHE A 25 4.55 -15.95 6.11
CA PHE A 25 5.74 -15.89 6.97
C PHE A 25 6.20 -17.24 7.50
N VAL A 26 5.30 -18.01 8.12
CA VAL A 26 5.64 -19.26 8.80
C VAL A 26 6.18 -20.33 7.83
N PRO A 27 5.55 -20.58 6.65
CA PRO A 27 6.08 -21.55 5.69
C PRO A 27 7.49 -21.22 5.18
N VAL A 28 7.79 -19.93 4.99
CA VAL A 28 9.13 -19.46 4.56
C VAL A 28 10.15 -19.65 5.67
N ILE A 29 9.81 -19.36 6.92
CA ILE A 29 10.69 -19.59 8.08
C ILE A 29 11.07 -21.06 8.17
N VAL A 30 10.09 -21.96 8.10
CA VAL A 30 10.33 -23.41 8.21
C VAL A 30 11.21 -23.91 7.07
N THR A 31 10.90 -23.48 5.84
CA THR A 31 11.67 -23.87 4.65
C THR A 31 13.10 -23.35 4.74
N GLY A 32 13.30 -22.07 5.07
CA GLY A 32 14.62 -21.47 5.25
C GLY A 32 15.41 -22.07 6.42
N SER A 33 14.75 -22.38 7.54
CA SER A 33 15.36 -23.05 8.69
C SER A 33 15.89 -24.43 8.33
N SER A 34 15.09 -25.19 7.57
CA SER A 34 15.47 -26.53 7.12
C SER A 34 16.67 -26.50 6.16
N TYR A 35 16.72 -25.49 5.28
CA TYR A 35 17.85 -25.24 4.39
C TYR A 35 19.12 -24.85 5.16
N GLY A 36 19.00 -23.90 6.08
CA GLY A 36 20.10 -23.49 6.95
C GLY A 36 20.67 -24.64 7.78
N ARG A 37 19.79 -25.48 8.34
CA ARG A 37 20.22 -26.69 9.07
C ARG A 37 20.90 -27.71 8.16
N PHE A 38 20.45 -27.86 6.92
CA PHE A 38 21.10 -28.74 5.94
C PHE A 38 22.55 -28.29 5.65
N ILE A 39 22.75 -27.00 5.40
CA ILE A 39 24.09 -26.41 5.22
C ILE A 39 24.93 -26.56 6.49
N GLY A 40 24.34 -26.31 7.67
CA GLY A 40 25.02 -26.46 8.96
C GLY A 40 25.52 -27.89 9.22
N MET A 41 24.79 -28.92 8.80
CA MET A 41 25.27 -30.31 8.91
C MET A 41 26.39 -30.62 7.92
N LEU A 42 26.35 -30.05 6.72
CA LEU A 42 27.40 -30.23 5.71
C LEU A 42 28.71 -29.57 6.14
N LEU A 43 28.64 -28.35 6.70
CA LEU A 43 29.77 -27.58 7.21
C LEU A 43 30.18 -27.95 8.63
N GLY A 44 29.36 -28.74 9.34
CA GLY A 44 29.58 -29.12 10.74
C GLY A 44 30.87 -29.94 10.94
N SER A 45 31.37 -30.61 9.89
CA SER A 45 32.67 -31.29 9.95
C SER A 45 33.86 -30.32 9.97
N HIS A 46 33.68 -29.07 9.56
CA HIS A 46 34.76 -28.07 9.42
C HIS A 46 34.63 -26.90 10.39
N THR A 47 33.46 -26.69 11.04
CA THR A 47 33.20 -25.53 11.90
C THR A 47 32.61 -25.96 13.24
N ASN A 48 33.07 -25.34 14.33
CA ASN A 48 32.55 -25.55 15.69
C ASN A 48 31.25 -24.75 15.98
N LEU A 49 30.56 -24.28 14.93
CA LEU A 49 29.38 -23.45 15.06
C LEU A 49 28.13 -24.30 15.32
N SER A 50 27.21 -23.79 16.14
CA SER A 50 25.99 -24.50 16.46
C SER A 50 25.05 -24.58 15.25
N HIS A 51 24.49 -25.77 15.04
CA HIS A 51 23.52 -26.03 13.96
C HIS A 51 22.26 -25.15 14.05
N SER A 52 21.94 -24.63 15.24
CA SER A 52 20.82 -23.72 15.47
C SER A 52 21.07 -22.34 14.85
N LEU A 53 22.28 -21.80 14.93
CA LEU A 53 22.62 -20.52 14.31
C LEU A 53 22.47 -20.59 12.79
N TYR A 54 22.95 -21.65 12.16
CA TYR A 54 22.76 -21.86 10.73
C TYR A 54 21.28 -21.98 10.35
N ALA A 55 20.44 -22.60 11.18
CA ALA A 55 19.00 -22.64 10.95
C ALA A 55 18.37 -21.23 10.99
N VAL A 56 18.72 -20.41 11.98
CA VAL A 56 18.21 -19.04 12.11
C VAL A 56 18.69 -18.16 10.94
N LEU A 57 19.95 -18.26 10.54
CA LEU A 57 20.49 -17.52 9.38
C LEU A 57 19.85 -17.98 8.07
N GLY A 58 19.58 -19.28 7.92
CA GLY A 58 18.83 -19.83 6.80
C GLY A 58 17.41 -19.27 6.71
N ALA A 59 16.69 -19.22 7.84
CA ALA A 59 15.37 -18.61 7.93
C ALA A 59 15.39 -17.13 7.55
N ALA A 60 16.35 -16.37 8.10
CA ALA A 60 16.55 -14.96 7.78
C ALA A 60 16.82 -14.74 6.29
N SER A 61 17.70 -15.53 5.68
CA SER A 61 18.03 -15.41 4.26
C SER A 61 16.81 -15.61 3.35
N PHE A 62 15.99 -16.63 3.62
CA PHE A 62 14.79 -16.92 2.82
C PHE A 62 13.70 -15.86 3.01
N LEU A 63 13.47 -15.38 4.24
CA LEU A 63 12.53 -14.30 4.51
C LEU A 63 12.97 -12.98 3.85
N GLY A 64 14.26 -12.64 3.96
CA GLY A 64 14.84 -11.45 3.34
C GLY A 64 14.75 -11.46 1.82
N GLY A 65 14.96 -12.61 1.19
CA GLY A 65 14.90 -12.74 -0.28
C GLY A 65 13.46 -12.70 -0.81
N SER A 66 12.54 -13.35 -0.11
CA SER A 66 11.13 -13.45 -0.48
C SER A 66 10.35 -12.13 -0.25
N MET A 67 10.43 -11.60 0.97
CA MET A 67 9.61 -10.47 1.43
C MET A 67 10.32 -9.12 1.37
N ARG A 68 11.65 -9.11 1.20
CA ARG A 68 12.50 -7.89 1.06
C ARG A 68 12.41 -6.86 2.18
N MET A 69 11.87 -7.26 3.32
CA MET A 69 11.63 -6.41 4.47
C MET A 69 12.78 -6.53 5.46
N THR A 70 13.85 -5.75 5.33
CA THR A 70 15.10 -6.01 6.08
C THR A 70 15.06 -5.60 7.55
N VAL A 71 14.61 -4.37 7.85
CA VAL A 71 14.68 -3.82 9.22
C VAL A 71 13.71 -4.53 10.15
N SER A 72 12.43 -4.62 9.78
CA SER A 72 11.42 -5.27 10.63
C SER A 72 11.68 -6.76 10.82
N LEU A 73 12.11 -7.49 9.78
CA LEU A 73 12.48 -8.90 9.92
C LEU A 73 13.65 -9.10 10.87
N CYS A 74 14.67 -8.22 10.78
CA CYS A 74 15.81 -8.27 11.68
C CYS A 74 15.37 -8.14 13.14
N VAL A 75 14.50 -7.18 13.44
CA VAL A 75 13.96 -6.97 14.79
C VAL A 75 13.11 -8.16 15.25
N ILE A 76 12.24 -8.71 14.40
CA ILE A 76 11.42 -9.87 14.77
C ILE A 76 12.30 -11.08 15.11
N ILE A 77 13.29 -11.41 14.27
CA ILE A 77 14.17 -12.57 14.50
C ILE A 77 15.04 -12.34 15.75
N LEU A 78 15.47 -11.10 15.98
CA LEU A 78 16.20 -10.72 17.19
C LEU A 78 15.36 -10.89 18.45
N GLU A 79 14.12 -10.42 18.45
CA GLU A 79 13.21 -10.54 19.59
C GLU A 79 12.94 -12.02 19.91
N LEU A 80 12.71 -12.84 18.87
CA LEU A 80 12.52 -14.28 19.02
C LEU A 80 13.77 -15.02 19.55
N THR A 81 14.96 -14.52 19.24
CA THR A 81 16.22 -15.13 19.69
C THR A 81 16.69 -14.57 21.03
N ASN A 82 16.19 -13.39 21.42
CA ASN A 82 16.61 -12.63 22.60
C ASN A 82 18.13 -12.45 22.71
N ASN A 83 18.80 -12.20 21.57
CA ASN A 83 20.25 -12.04 21.51
C ASN A 83 20.67 -10.89 20.58
N LEU A 84 21.04 -9.78 21.19
CA LEU A 84 21.45 -8.55 20.50
C LEU A 84 22.76 -8.71 19.71
N LEU A 85 23.65 -9.64 20.11
CA LEU A 85 24.92 -9.87 19.40
C LEU A 85 24.70 -10.55 18.03
N LEU A 86 23.54 -11.20 17.84
CA LEU A 86 23.18 -11.83 16.56
C LEU A 86 22.66 -10.82 15.53
N LEU A 87 22.30 -9.60 15.95
CA LEU A 87 21.78 -8.51 15.11
C LEU A 87 22.66 -8.23 13.88
N PRO A 88 23.96 -7.88 14.02
CA PRO A 88 24.80 -7.54 12.87
C PRO A 88 24.94 -8.71 11.88
N LEU A 89 24.97 -9.95 12.38
CA LEU A 89 25.08 -11.14 11.54
C LEU A 89 23.82 -11.34 10.69
N ILE A 90 22.63 -11.24 11.31
CA ILE A 90 21.35 -11.35 10.61
C ILE A 90 21.20 -10.20 9.61
N MET A 91 21.59 -8.98 9.99
CA MET A 91 21.48 -7.80 9.12
C MET A 91 22.32 -7.95 7.85
N ILE A 92 23.57 -8.44 7.96
CA ILE A 92 24.43 -8.71 6.80
C ILE A 92 23.79 -9.77 5.89
N VAL A 93 23.27 -10.87 6.46
CA VAL A 93 22.61 -11.93 5.69
C VAL A 93 21.35 -11.43 4.99
N LEU A 94 20.54 -10.61 5.66
CA LEU A 94 19.34 -10.01 5.09
C LEU A 94 19.67 -9.03 3.96
N LEU A 95 20.72 -8.21 4.12
CA LEU A 95 21.15 -7.27 3.09
C LEU A 95 21.64 -7.99 1.84
N ILE A 96 22.49 -9.01 2.00
CA ILE A 96 22.99 -9.81 0.87
C ILE A 96 21.82 -10.54 0.18
N SER A 97 20.90 -11.13 0.95
CA SER A 97 19.75 -11.82 0.36
C SER A 97 18.83 -10.83 -0.39
N LYS A 98 18.60 -9.64 0.17
CA LYS A 98 17.81 -8.59 -0.48
C LYS A 98 18.47 -8.12 -1.77
N THR A 99 19.76 -7.80 -1.77
CA THR A 99 20.45 -7.30 -2.98
C THR A 99 20.46 -8.34 -4.09
N VAL A 100 20.68 -9.61 -3.75
CA VAL A 100 20.58 -10.72 -4.71
C VAL A 100 19.15 -10.84 -5.24
N ALA A 101 18.13 -10.80 -4.39
CA ALA A 101 16.73 -10.90 -4.81
C ALA A 101 16.27 -9.72 -5.68
N ASP A 102 16.69 -8.49 -5.34
CA ASP A 102 16.39 -7.28 -6.09
C ASP A 102 16.97 -7.31 -7.52
N ALA A 103 18.07 -8.05 -7.74
CA ALA A 103 18.63 -8.25 -9.08
C ALA A 103 17.77 -9.17 -9.97
N PHE A 104 16.96 -10.06 -9.39
CA PHE A 104 16.20 -11.06 -10.16
C PHE A 104 14.72 -10.67 -10.37
N ASN A 105 14.02 -10.21 -9.34
CA ASN A 105 12.55 -10.02 -9.39
C ASN A 105 12.07 -8.81 -8.54
N CYS A 106 10.76 -8.60 -8.37
CA CYS A 106 10.16 -7.77 -7.32
C CYS A 106 9.82 -8.58 -6.05
N SER A 107 9.45 -7.93 -4.94
CA SER A 107 9.02 -8.66 -3.73
C SER A 107 7.72 -9.43 -4.00
N ILE A 108 7.47 -10.51 -3.24
CA ILE A 108 6.24 -11.31 -3.41
C ILE A 108 4.99 -10.47 -3.15
N TYR A 109 5.03 -9.55 -2.18
CA TYR A 109 3.89 -8.69 -1.86
C TYR A 109 3.58 -7.72 -3.00
N ASP A 110 4.60 -7.13 -3.63
CA ASP A 110 4.40 -6.24 -4.78
C ASP A 110 3.84 -7.00 -5.97
N LEU A 111 4.28 -8.24 -6.17
CA LEU A 111 3.77 -9.09 -7.25
C LEU A 111 2.29 -9.42 -7.05
N ILE A 112 1.90 -9.85 -5.85
CA ILE A 112 0.50 -10.16 -5.53
C ILE A 112 -0.39 -8.91 -5.72
N MET A 113 0.12 -7.75 -5.31
CA MET A 113 -0.58 -6.48 -5.45
C MET A 113 -0.78 -6.07 -6.91
N LYS A 114 0.26 -6.20 -7.75
CA LYS A 114 0.18 -5.98 -9.20
C LYS A 114 -0.83 -6.92 -9.86
N VAL A 115 -0.83 -8.20 -9.47
CA VAL A 115 -1.79 -9.20 -9.97
C VAL A 115 -3.22 -8.87 -9.56
N LYS A 116 -3.43 -8.30 -8.37
CA LYS A 116 -4.77 -7.84 -7.93
C LYS A 116 -5.22 -6.53 -8.56
N GLY A 117 -4.33 -5.78 -9.22
CA GLY A 117 -4.66 -4.52 -9.90
C GLY A 117 -4.98 -3.36 -8.95
N PHE A 118 -4.51 -3.41 -7.70
CA PHE A 118 -4.71 -2.28 -6.78
C PHE A 118 -3.78 -1.11 -7.14
N PRO A 119 -4.28 0.14 -7.17
CA PRO A 119 -3.44 1.31 -7.39
C PRO A 119 -2.58 1.54 -6.15
N TYR A 120 -1.30 1.15 -6.22
CA TYR A 120 -0.32 1.38 -5.18
C TYR A 120 0.69 2.43 -5.62
N LEU A 121 0.96 3.37 -4.73
CA LEU A 121 1.95 4.41 -4.95
C LEU A 121 3.28 3.98 -4.34
N GLU A 122 4.26 3.75 -5.20
CA GLU A 122 5.61 3.39 -4.77
C GLU A 122 6.25 4.54 -3.99
N THR A 123 7.12 4.22 -3.01
CA THR A 123 7.78 5.25 -2.18
C THR A 123 8.73 6.14 -2.99
N HIS A 124 9.24 5.64 -4.12
CA HIS A 124 10.14 6.36 -4.99
C HIS A 124 9.53 6.49 -6.38
N ALA A 125 9.46 7.72 -6.88
CA ALA A 125 9.08 7.97 -8.27
C ALA A 125 10.12 7.36 -9.21
N GLU A 126 9.64 6.67 -10.25
CA GLU A 126 10.52 6.08 -11.26
C GLU A 126 11.35 7.18 -11.96
N PRO A 127 12.60 6.91 -12.36
CA PRO A 127 13.50 7.95 -12.86
C PRO A 127 12.95 8.74 -14.06
N TYR A 128 12.12 8.11 -14.90
CA TYR A 128 11.48 8.76 -16.05
C TYR A 128 10.41 9.77 -15.63
N MET A 129 9.78 9.61 -14.46
CA MET A 129 8.77 10.55 -13.95
C MET A 129 9.34 11.91 -13.60
N ARG A 130 10.67 12.04 -13.50
CA ARG A 130 11.34 13.33 -13.31
C ARG A 130 11.19 14.28 -14.50
N GLN A 131 10.86 13.75 -15.68
CA GLN A 131 10.69 14.51 -16.91
C GLN A 131 9.23 14.85 -17.21
N LEU A 132 8.28 14.30 -16.45
CA LEU A 132 6.86 14.56 -16.61
C LEU A 132 6.47 15.85 -15.90
N THR A 133 5.68 16.69 -16.57
CA THR A 133 5.11 17.88 -15.94
C THR A 133 3.74 17.57 -15.35
N VAL A 134 3.29 18.38 -14.40
CA VAL A 134 1.96 18.23 -13.77
C VAL A 134 0.85 18.29 -14.82
N ALA A 135 1.04 19.08 -15.89
CA ALA A 135 0.08 19.19 -16.99
C ALA A 135 -0.14 17.86 -17.75
N ASP A 136 0.87 16.99 -17.81
CA ASP A 136 0.79 15.69 -18.50
C ASP A 136 0.04 14.63 -17.67
N VAL A 137 -0.03 14.83 -16.35
CA VAL A 137 -0.58 13.86 -15.39
C VAL A 137 -1.98 14.25 -14.92
N VAL A 138 -2.30 15.55 -14.89
CA VAL A 138 -3.63 16.03 -14.51
C VAL A 138 -4.68 15.55 -15.51
N SER A 139 -5.68 14.84 -15.00
CA SER A 139 -6.77 14.32 -15.82
C SER A 139 -7.88 15.35 -16.00
N GLY A 140 -8.20 15.65 -17.27
CA GLY A 140 -9.47 16.24 -17.71
C GLY A 140 -9.62 17.76 -17.55
N PRO A 141 -10.70 18.33 -18.13
CA PRO A 141 -11.07 19.72 -17.91
C PRO A 141 -11.50 19.90 -16.46
N LEU A 142 -10.85 20.83 -15.75
CA LEU A 142 -11.22 21.18 -14.38
C LEU A 142 -12.65 21.73 -14.36
N GLN A 143 -13.56 21.06 -13.65
CA GLN A 143 -14.86 21.62 -13.30
C GLN A 143 -14.68 22.50 -12.07
N LEU A 144 -14.71 23.81 -12.26
CA LEU A 144 -14.68 24.78 -11.17
C LEU A 144 -16.10 25.09 -10.68
N PHE A 145 -16.25 25.12 -9.36
CA PHE A 145 -17.41 25.65 -8.67
C PHE A 145 -17.00 26.95 -7.96
N HIS A 146 -17.77 28.02 -8.13
CA HIS A 146 -17.53 29.27 -7.42
C HIS A 146 -17.97 29.18 -5.96
N GLY A 147 -17.49 30.11 -5.11
CA GLY A 147 -17.86 30.15 -3.70
C GLY A 147 -19.36 30.30 -3.45
N ILE A 148 -20.11 30.84 -4.41
CA ILE A 148 -21.57 30.91 -4.38
C ILE A 148 -22.07 30.30 -5.69
N GLU A 149 -22.72 29.14 -5.61
CA GLU A 149 -23.24 28.43 -6.80
C GLU A 149 -24.73 28.14 -6.67
N LYS A 150 -25.44 28.15 -7.79
CA LYS A 150 -26.84 27.74 -7.79
C LYS A 150 -26.94 26.23 -7.65
N LYS A 151 -27.92 25.74 -6.88
CA LYS A 151 -28.15 24.29 -6.71
C LYS A 151 -28.36 23.54 -8.04
N LYS A 152 -28.89 24.20 -9.07
CA LYS A 152 -29.00 23.64 -10.43
C LYS A 152 -27.67 23.43 -11.18
N ALA A 153 -26.58 24.10 -10.78
CA ALA A 153 -25.26 23.93 -11.41
C ALA A 153 -24.63 22.56 -11.09
N PHE A 154 -25.18 21.85 -10.10
CA PHE A 154 -24.78 20.49 -9.74
C PHE A 154 -25.49 19.40 -10.55
N LEU A 155 -26.44 19.75 -11.45
CA LEU A 155 -27.21 18.81 -12.28
C LEU A 155 -27.04 19.09 -13.80
N PRO A 156 -27.03 18.07 -14.67
CA PRO A 156 -26.59 18.17 -16.07
C PRO A 156 -27.55 18.86 -17.09
N THR A 157 -28.71 19.43 -16.72
CA THR A 157 -29.66 20.03 -17.70
C THR A 157 -30.47 21.24 -17.14
N PRO A 158 -30.67 22.36 -17.89
CA PRO A 158 -31.28 23.59 -17.34
C PRO A 158 -32.72 23.94 -17.81
N MET A 159 -33.58 24.46 -16.91
CA MET A 159 -34.75 25.34 -17.24
C MET A 159 -35.11 26.31 -16.07
N ARG A 160 -36.01 27.30 -16.29
CA ARG A 160 -36.11 28.63 -15.65
C ARG A 160 -37.12 28.81 -14.49
N LEU A 161 -36.65 29.52 -13.44
CA LEU A 161 -37.17 30.69 -12.68
C LEU A 161 -38.37 30.57 -11.71
N GLY A 162 -38.12 30.91 -10.43
CA GLY A 162 -39.10 31.37 -9.41
C GLY A 162 -38.45 31.49 -8.00
N VAL A 163 -38.86 32.44 -7.16
CA VAL A 163 -38.09 33.03 -6.02
C VAL A 163 -38.54 32.52 -4.63
N SER A 164 -37.57 32.27 -3.71
CA SER A 164 -37.47 32.72 -2.28
C SER A 164 -36.85 31.69 -1.29
N ASP A 165 -36.01 32.20 -0.39
CA ASP A 165 -35.08 31.51 0.54
C ASP A 165 -35.76 30.75 1.71
N PRO A 166 -35.09 29.71 2.28
CA PRO A 166 -34.47 29.96 3.59
C PRO A 166 -33.15 29.19 3.84
N PHE A 167 -32.17 29.88 4.45
CA PHE A 167 -30.94 29.30 5.00
C PHE A 167 -30.96 29.36 6.53
N ARG A 168 -30.77 28.19 7.17
CA ARG A 168 -30.06 27.98 8.44
C ARG A 168 -30.39 26.58 8.95
N HIS A 169 -29.44 25.66 8.88
CA HIS A 169 -29.15 24.59 9.85
C HIS A 169 -28.25 23.54 9.19
N PHE A 170 -26.93 23.67 9.38
CA PHE A 170 -26.00 22.55 9.18
C PHE A 170 -24.92 22.63 10.25
N SER A 171 -24.76 21.57 11.03
CA SER A 171 -23.73 21.41 12.06
C SER A 171 -22.61 20.49 11.55
N ALA A 172 -21.39 20.64 12.04
CA ALA A 172 -20.26 19.76 11.67
C ALA A 172 -20.55 18.27 11.95
N ASP A 173 -21.44 17.98 12.91
CA ASP A 173 -21.88 16.63 13.26
C ASP A 173 -22.69 15.93 12.15
N ASP A 174 -23.33 16.68 11.25
CA ASP A 174 -24.09 16.14 10.11
C ASP A 174 -23.16 15.49 9.06
N PHE A 175 -21.91 15.96 8.98
CA PHE A 175 -20.89 15.44 8.08
C PHE A 175 -20.11 14.26 8.70
N ALA A 176 -20.03 14.19 10.04
CA ALA A 176 -19.22 13.19 10.74
C ALA A 176 -19.84 11.78 10.75
N LYS A 177 -21.16 11.63 10.56
CA LYS A 177 -21.88 10.35 10.73
C LYS A 177 -22.04 9.49 9.47
N ARG A 178 -21.60 9.95 8.29
CA ARG A 178 -21.82 9.25 7.00
C ARG A 178 -20.73 8.26 6.58
N GLY A 179 -20.01 7.68 7.55
CA GLY A 179 -18.92 6.72 7.31
C GLY A 179 -19.31 5.25 7.17
N LEU A 180 -20.60 4.92 7.06
CA LEU A 180 -21.07 3.53 7.12
C LEU A 180 -21.68 3.05 5.79
N GLY A 181 -20.92 3.08 4.69
CA GLY A 181 -21.19 2.32 3.45
C GLY A 181 -22.50 2.58 2.69
N ASN A 182 -23.44 3.31 3.27
CA ASN A 182 -24.72 3.70 2.71
C ASN A 182 -24.69 5.23 2.62
N VAL A 183 -23.96 5.71 1.62
CA VAL A 183 -23.98 7.12 1.23
C VAL A 183 -25.22 7.27 0.36
N ASP A 184 -26.17 8.12 0.78
CA ASP A 184 -27.32 8.49 -0.03
C ASP A 184 -26.80 8.91 -1.41
N LYS A 185 -27.24 8.23 -2.48
CA LYS A 185 -26.78 8.58 -3.82
C LYS A 185 -27.36 9.94 -4.19
N ILE A 186 -26.68 10.66 -5.08
CA ILE A 186 -27.17 11.93 -5.61
C ILE A 186 -28.58 11.75 -6.25
N GLU A 187 -28.87 10.54 -6.73
CA GLU A 187 -30.15 10.12 -7.30
C GLU A 187 -31.29 10.03 -6.27
N ASP A 188 -30.98 9.85 -4.98
CA ASP A 188 -31.97 9.68 -3.90
C ASP A 188 -32.40 11.04 -3.29
N ILE A 189 -31.82 12.14 -3.77
CA ILE A 189 -32.09 13.50 -3.27
C ILE A 189 -33.13 14.17 -4.16
N GLU A 190 -34.39 14.13 -3.73
CA GLU A 190 -35.47 14.86 -4.37
C GLU A 190 -35.38 16.35 -4.03
N LEU A 191 -34.98 17.18 -4.99
CA LEU A 191 -34.96 18.63 -4.87
C LEU A 191 -36.22 19.21 -5.55
N THR A 192 -36.99 19.99 -4.81
CA THR A 192 -38.12 20.75 -5.37
C THR A 192 -37.59 21.87 -6.28
N ASP A 193 -38.37 22.26 -7.29
CA ASP A 193 -38.02 23.34 -8.24
C ASP A 193 -37.64 24.66 -7.53
N GLU A 194 -38.29 24.97 -6.39
CA GLU A 194 -38.00 26.13 -5.56
C GLU A 194 -36.62 26.05 -4.88
N GLU A 195 -36.18 24.85 -4.52
CA GLU A 195 -34.89 24.65 -3.88
C GLU A 195 -33.75 24.72 -4.88
N MET A 196 -33.96 24.31 -6.14
CA MET A 196 -32.94 24.35 -7.19
C MET A 196 -32.49 25.76 -7.59
N GLU A 197 -33.33 26.77 -7.38
CA GLU A 197 -32.99 28.18 -7.63
C GLU A 197 -32.26 28.86 -6.46
N LYS A 198 -32.17 28.22 -5.28
CA LYS A 198 -31.43 28.75 -4.14
C LYS A 198 -29.92 28.68 -4.40
N PHE A 199 -29.21 29.71 -3.92
CA PHE A 199 -27.75 29.78 -3.97
C PHE A 199 -27.16 29.07 -2.77
N LEU A 200 -26.22 28.16 -2.98
CA LEU A 200 -25.45 27.55 -1.92
C LEU A 200 -24.12 28.30 -1.75
N ASP A 201 -23.88 28.80 -0.54
CA ASP A 201 -22.57 29.33 -0.16
C ASP A 201 -21.66 28.14 0.23
N LEU A 202 -20.66 27.90 -0.60
CA LEU A 202 -19.66 26.84 -0.42
C LEU A 202 -18.48 27.30 0.44
N HIS A 203 -18.30 28.61 0.65
CA HIS A 203 -17.17 29.16 1.41
C HIS A 203 -16.96 28.52 2.79
N PRO A 204 -18.00 28.22 3.62
CA PRO A 204 -17.80 27.55 4.90
C PRO A 204 -17.51 26.05 4.80
N PHE A 205 -17.69 25.43 3.63
CA PHE A 205 -17.54 23.98 3.41
C PHE A 205 -16.27 23.63 2.62
N THR A 206 -15.71 24.57 1.88
CA THR A 206 -14.49 24.35 1.08
C THR A 206 -13.24 24.33 1.93
N ASN A 207 -12.26 23.49 1.55
CA ASN A 207 -10.92 23.55 2.14
C ASN A 207 -10.25 24.89 1.77
N ALA A 208 -10.15 25.79 2.76
CA ALA A 208 -9.55 27.12 2.62
C ALA A 208 -8.05 27.08 2.28
N SER A 209 -7.37 25.95 2.53
CA SER A 209 -5.94 25.78 2.27
C SER A 209 -5.68 24.48 1.50
N SER A 210 -6.07 24.46 0.22
CA SER A 210 -5.82 23.31 -0.65
C SER A 210 -4.33 23.22 -1.03
N TYR A 211 -3.78 22.01 -1.03
CA TYR A 211 -2.41 21.77 -1.49
C TYR A 211 -2.33 22.04 -2.99
N THR A 212 -1.46 22.97 -3.39
CA THR A 212 -1.25 23.33 -4.79
C THR A 212 0.20 23.04 -5.17
N VAL A 213 0.40 22.65 -6.44
CA VAL A 213 1.71 22.41 -7.02
C VAL A 213 1.87 23.38 -8.20
N VAL A 214 3.04 24.02 -8.28
CA VAL A 214 3.33 25.01 -9.34
C VAL A 214 3.66 24.28 -10.64
N GLU A 215 3.07 24.74 -11.74
CA GLU A 215 3.45 24.32 -13.09
C GLU A 215 4.79 24.97 -13.48
N MET A 216 5.87 24.18 -13.48
CA MET A 216 7.19 24.64 -13.94
C MET A 216 7.33 24.30 -15.42
N ARG A 217 7.20 25.31 -16.30
CA ARG A 217 7.54 25.14 -17.72
C ARG A 217 9.04 25.02 -17.87
N GLN A 218 9.52 23.86 -18.30
CA GLN A 218 10.90 23.68 -18.70
C GLN A 218 11.07 24.36 -20.08
N CYS A 219 11.52 25.63 -20.09
CA CYS A 219 11.91 26.30 -21.34
C CYS A 219 13.14 25.57 -21.90
N HIS A 220 12.95 24.89 -23.04
CA HIS A 220 14.02 24.41 -23.90
C HIS A 220 14.56 25.54 -24.79
#